data_AF-A0AAD6CXN6-F1
#
_entry.id   AF-A0AAD6CXN6-F1
#
_cell.length_a   1.000
_cell.length_b   1.000
_cell.length_c   1.000
_cell.angle_alpha   90.00
_cell.angle_beta   90.00
_cell.angle_gamma   90.00
#
_symmetry.space_group_name_H-M   'P 1'
#
loop_
_entity.id
_entity.type
_entity.pdbx_description
1 polymer ?
#
loop_
_entity_poly.entity_id
_entity_poly.type
_entity_poly.pdbx_seq_one_letter_code
_entity_poly.pdbx_strand_id
1 'polypeptide(L)'
;MTRTLLLHPRPHLRGSKVTYARQRSFLDDLLLETGPSGVNLAPGAEQNDPLADPHHMNPNPGSRARLFIIEEPDNDDSAVRSIHELRQAGGNARYRGAVESIFEDIEDIHISSSGRCSALVQLCSKLLNPKLAHQFLECNFDRRLVDLFRRDLDLTSSSLALCAYKLCAIGRPLPYILATTALPKLLDISLPLLDVQDDLFAMARAPRLKIAKATQLSIQHILPKLQSMLLPNAHMVKLSPCFLILQCLRTTMAAIQEKGENPSGLPVPFLKRLVNLMLSSNTYREESSTIIGVEASQNLILGLSILEAHTISGGLLTEDHRDVLGSISSLYGLLSVKGDGSVNTISQSIQSLYIRVILNVTNSHPNLCDDFATPEMIDELAAIAIAKFADLSKEPLAQDNSNSLDTVILALGALINVTEQSETSRIIFLNPRNSSPSLLGQLLQLFLVHVDSTSEAHSVPAVHHNVAMGYLAVLLLALCLNSSARAEVKKSLHSRGLSVIMSTVEEFLQYHRKIEQELQPLPAQGDSSGFHIRLQDLIGRIRLIE
;
A
#
# COMPACT_ATOMS: atom_id res chain seq x y z
N MET A 1 28.88 -48.82 -49.15
CA MET A 1 27.86 -48.12 -49.95
C MET A 1 28.36 -46.71 -50.23
N THR A 2 28.63 -46.34 -51.49
CA THR A 2 29.32 -45.07 -51.79
C THR A 2 29.05 -44.60 -53.23
N ARG A 3 28.42 -43.42 -53.38
CA ARG A 3 28.49 -42.40 -54.47
C ARG A 3 27.21 -41.56 -54.45
N THR A 4 27.07 -40.32 -54.92
CA THR A 4 27.94 -39.13 -55.19
C THR A 4 27.27 -38.35 -56.33
N LEU A 5 26.80 -37.12 -56.04
CA LEU A 5 26.41 -36.04 -56.97
C LEU A 5 26.63 -34.69 -56.20
N LEU A 6 27.06 -33.52 -56.72
CA LEU A 6 27.21 -32.93 -58.07
C LEU A 6 25.89 -32.37 -58.67
N LEU A 7 25.74 -31.10 -59.07
CA LEU A 7 26.69 -29.97 -59.27
C LEU A 7 26.08 -28.59 -58.86
N HIS A 8 26.92 -27.55 -58.87
CA HIS A 8 26.59 -26.10 -58.95
C HIS A 8 26.16 -25.69 -60.39
N PRO A 9 25.64 -24.46 -60.72
CA PRO A 9 26.05 -23.14 -60.19
C PRO A 9 24.96 -22.03 -60.05
N ARG A 10 25.38 -20.78 -59.78
CA ARG A 10 24.59 -19.52 -59.89
C ARG A 10 24.63 -18.94 -61.33
N PRO A 11 23.72 -17.99 -61.67
CA PRO A 11 24.19 -16.63 -61.94
C PRO A 11 23.28 -15.50 -61.36
N HIS A 12 23.57 -14.23 -61.70
CA HIS A 12 23.05 -13.00 -61.05
C HIS A 12 22.03 -12.19 -61.89
N LEU A 13 21.47 -11.14 -61.27
CA LEU A 13 20.95 -9.87 -61.85
C LEU A 13 19.60 -9.88 -62.61
N ARG A 14 18.55 -9.31 -61.98
CA ARG A 14 18.01 -7.95 -62.32
C ARG A 14 16.72 -7.58 -61.54
N GLY A 15 16.54 -6.28 -61.29
CA GLY A 15 15.26 -5.62 -61.62
C GLY A 15 14.16 -5.54 -60.56
N SER A 16 14.22 -4.48 -59.75
CA SER A 16 13.11 -3.74 -59.12
C SER A 16 11.67 -4.04 -59.58
N LYS A 17 10.74 -4.10 -58.60
CA LYS A 17 9.53 -3.27 -58.64
C LYS A 17 9.02 -2.86 -57.26
N VAL A 18 8.78 -1.57 -57.08
CA VAL A 18 8.15 -0.96 -55.90
C VAL A 18 6.64 -0.83 -56.15
N THR A 19 5.82 -1.08 -55.14
CA THR A 19 4.41 -0.67 -55.09
C THR A 19 4.08 -0.05 -53.74
N TYR A 20 3.69 1.23 -53.73
CA TYR A 20 3.29 1.97 -52.54
C TYR A 20 1.90 1.55 -52.04
N ALA A 21 1.75 1.43 -50.72
CA ALA A 21 0.49 1.55 -49.99
C ALA A 21 0.75 2.40 -48.74
N ARG A 22 0.80 3.74 -48.87
CA ARG A 22 -0.36 4.64 -48.81
C ARG A 22 -1.19 4.46 -47.52
N GLN A 23 -0.59 4.91 -46.44
CA GLN A 23 -1.20 5.22 -45.16
C GLN A 23 -2.52 6.01 -45.32
N ARG A 24 -3.55 5.67 -44.53
CA ARG A 24 -4.74 6.49 -44.31
C ARG A 24 -4.86 6.79 -42.82
N SER A 25 -4.87 8.06 -42.46
CA SER A 25 -5.41 8.52 -41.18
C SER A 25 -6.93 8.45 -41.23
N PHE A 26 -7.55 8.11 -40.11
CA PHE A 26 -8.94 8.47 -39.84
C PHE A 26 -8.97 9.59 -38.81
N LEU A 27 -9.92 10.52 -38.95
CA LEU A 27 -10.18 11.54 -37.96
C LEU A 27 -10.89 10.93 -36.75
N ASP A 28 -10.74 11.60 -35.62
CA ASP A 28 -11.66 11.50 -34.49
C ASP A 28 -12.85 12.44 -34.77
N ASP A 29 -14.08 11.96 -34.55
CA ASP A 29 -15.28 12.77 -34.74
C ASP A 29 -16.48 12.16 -33.98
N LEU A 30 -17.21 13.05 -33.29
CA LEU A 30 -18.58 12.96 -32.76
C LEU A 30 -18.81 12.75 -31.25
N LEU A 31 -18.79 13.86 -30.51
CA LEU A 31 -19.79 14.13 -29.46
C LEU A 31 -20.25 15.59 -29.55
N LEU A 32 -21.46 15.80 -30.10
CA LEU A 32 -22.12 17.11 -30.13
C LEU A 32 -23.04 17.30 -28.91
N GLU A 33 -22.85 18.46 -28.29
CA GLU A 33 -23.76 19.27 -27.46
C GLU A 33 -25.19 18.76 -27.19
N THR A 34 -25.59 18.83 -25.91
CA THR A 34 -26.73 19.65 -25.48
C THR A 34 -26.46 20.25 -24.09
N GLY A 35 -26.59 21.58 -23.95
CA GLY A 35 -26.60 22.30 -22.66
C GLY A 35 -28.01 22.36 -22.02
N PRO A 36 -28.43 23.45 -21.34
CA PRO A 36 -27.77 24.77 -21.22
C PRO A 36 -27.81 25.43 -19.81
N SER A 37 -27.43 26.71 -19.75
CA SER A 37 -27.60 27.72 -18.67
C SER A 37 -26.40 27.87 -17.71
N GLY A 38 -25.77 29.04 -17.55
CA GLY A 38 -25.88 30.32 -18.29
C GLY A 38 -25.47 31.54 -17.45
N VAL A 39 -25.35 32.75 -18.06
CA VAL A 39 -25.43 34.10 -17.42
C VAL A 39 -24.30 34.40 -16.40
N ASN A 40 -23.41 35.41 -16.45
CA ASN A 40 -23.25 36.73 -17.12
C ASN A 40 -21.77 37.23 -16.83
N LEU A 41 -21.18 38.38 -17.26
CA LEU A 41 -21.54 39.53 -18.12
C LEU A 41 -20.24 40.31 -18.56
N ALA A 42 -20.19 40.77 -19.82
CA ALA A 42 -19.71 42.09 -20.30
C ALA A 42 -18.21 42.54 -20.25
N PRO A 43 -17.80 43.53 -21.11
CA PRO A 43 -16.41 43.60 -21.60
C PRO A 43 -15.76 45.02 -21.69
N GLY A 44 -14.50 45.05 -22.16
CA GLY A 44 -13.89 46.21 -22.87
C GLY A 44 -12.57 46.71 -22.26
N ALA A 45 -11.61 47.23 -23.05
CA ALA A 45 -11.47 47.23 -24.51
C ALA A 45 -10.01 47.60 -24.92
N GLU A 46 -9.60 47.20 -26.14
CA GLU A 46 -8.48 47.79 -26.93
C GLU A 46 -7.03 47.58 -26.39
N GLN A 47 -5.96 47.50 -27.20
CA GLN A 47 -5.80 47.66 -28.66
C GLN A 47 -4.51 46.95 -29.19
N ASN A 48 -4.43 46.74 -30.51
CA ASN A 48 -3.21 46.51 -31.34
C ASN A 48 -2.47 45.15 -31.32
N ASP A 49 -2.76 44.35 -32.36
CA ASP A 49 -1.86 43.42 -33.08
C ASP A 49 -1.55 44.04 -34.47
N PRO A 50 -0.43 43.76 -35.18
CA PRO A 50 -0.46 42.68 -36.19
C PRO A 50 0.87 41.96 -36.54
N LEU A 51 0.77 40.64 -36.78
CA LEU A 51 1.65 39.78 -37.64
C LEU A 51 3.05 39.38 -37.08
N ALA A 52 3.55 38.14 -37.19
CA ALA A 52 3.15 37.00 -38.04
C ALA A 52 3.41 35.60 -37.40
N ASP A 53 2.73 34.59 -37.95
CA ASP A 53 2.66 33.16 -37.57
C ASP A 53 3.15 32.29 -38.77
N PRO A 54 3.27 30.92 -38.76
CA PRO A 54 3.24 29.92 -37.68
C PRO A 54 4.48 28.98 -37.63
N HIS A 55 4.53 28.09 -36.63
CA HIS A 55 4.51 26.62 -36.85
C HIS A 55 4.54 25.80 -35.54
N HIS A 56 3.42 25.13 -35.22
CA HIS A 56 3.37 24.04 -34.24
C HIS A 56 4.11 22.78 -34.73
N MET A 57 4.73 22.04 -33.81
CA MET A 57 4.61 20.57 -33.77
C MET A 57 4.86 20.01 -32.36
N ASN A 58 4.17 18.92 -32.01
CA ASN A 58 4.19 18.26 -30.70
C ASN A 58 4.29 16.73 -30.89
N PRO A 59 5.13 16.00 -30.14
CA PRO A 59 5.09 14.54 -30.09
C PRO A 59 4.81 13.99 -28.68
N ASN A 60 3.62 13.40 -28.48
CA ASN A 60 3.31 12.56 -27.31
C ASN A 60 3.92 11.14 -27.49
N PRO A 61 4.13 10.33 -26.43
CA PRO A 61 4.98 9.13 -26.53
C PRO A 61 4.28 7.92 -27.15
N GLY A 62 4.94 7.28 -28.11
CA GLY A 62 4.51 6.01 -28.71
C GLY A 62 5.17 4.79 -28.06
N SER A 63 4.39 3.74 -27.82
CA SER A 63 4.83 2.48 -27.22
C SER A 63 6.02 1.83 -27.96
N ARG A 64 6.99 1.31 -27.21
CA ARG A 64 8.00 0.36 -27.70
C ARG A 64 7.93 -0.93 -26.90
N ALA A 65 7.40 -1.98 -27.53
CA ALA A 65 7.46 -3.34 -27.02
C ALA A 65 8.94 -3.80 -26.89
N ARG A 66 9.21 -4.69 -25.93
CA ARG A 66 10.55 -5.23 -25.69
C ARG A 66 10.89 -6.24 -26.79
N LEU A 67 11.88 -5.93 -27.61
CA LEU A 67 12.60 -6.93 -28.39
C LEU A 67 13.85 -7.33 -27.60
N PHE A 68 13.88 -8.58 -27.13
CA PHE A 68 15.12 -9.20 -26.68
C PHE A 68 15.96 -9.50 -27.93
N ILE A 69 16.96 -8.66 -28.20
CA ILE A 69 18.04 -9.03 -29.10
C ILE A 69 19.00 -9.89 -28.27
N ILE A 70 19.12 -11.16 -28.64
CA ILE A 70 20.27 -11.97 -28.24
C ILE A 70 21.40 -11.54 -29.17
N GLU A 71 22.40 -10.85 -28.62
CA GLU A 71 23.63 -10.56 -29.35
C GLU A 71 24.43 -11.85 -29.48
N GLU A 72 24.23 -12.57 -30.60
CA GLU A 72 25.31 -13.39 -31.13
C GLU A 72 26.49 -12.47 -31.45
N PRO A 73 27.75 -12.87 -31.16
CA PRO A 73 28.92 -11.99 -31.26
C PRO A 73 29.38 -11.86 -32.72
N ASP A 74 28.55 -11.29 -33.57
CA ASP A 74 28.88 -11.03 -34.97
C ASP A 74 29.82 -9.83 -35.07
N ASN A 75 30.94 -10.02 -35.76
CA ASN A 75 32.16 -9.24 -35.56
C ASN A 75 32.20 -7.98 -36.44
N ASP A 76 31.41 -6.96 -36.08
CA ASP A 76 31.34 -5.67 -36.83
C ASP A 76 31.63 -4.43 -35.95
N ASP A 77 32.79 -4.44 -35.29
CA ASP A 77 33.34 -3.31 -34.50
C ASP A 77 33.86 -2.16 -35.40
N SER A 78 33.18 -1.91 -36.54
CA SER A 78 33.61 -1.00 -37.61
C SER A 78 32.72 0.24 -37.78
N ALA A 79 31.56 0.28 -37.14
CA ALA A 79 30.62 1.40 -37.20
C ALA A 79 31.18 2.65 -36.50
N VAL A 80 31.56 3.68 -37.28
CA VAL A 80 32.05 4.96 -36.75
C VAL A 80 30.93 5.69 -36.00
N ARG A 81 30.94 5.55 -34.67
CA ARG A 81 30.02 6.22 -33.74
C ARG A 81 29.93 7.71 -34.00
N SER A 82 28.71 8.25 -33.96
CA SER A 82 28.48 9.66 -34.30
C SER A 82 29.15 10.60 -33.29
N ILE A 83 29.46 11.85 -33.69
CA ILE A 83 30.07 12.83 -32.77
C ILE A 83 29.17 13.12 -31.55
N HIS A 84 27.84 13.01 -31.70
CA HIS A 84 26.90 13.15 -30.59
C HIS A 84 26.98 11.95 -29.63
N GLU A 85 26.96 10.73 -30.17
CA GLU A 85 27.09 9.47 -29.44
C GLU A 85 28.44 9.35 -28.71
N LEU A 86 29.55 9.74 -29.34
CA LEU A 86 30.87 9.80 -28.70
C LEU A 86 30.90 10.80 -27.53
N ARG A 87 30.21 11.95 -27.65
CA ARG A 87 30.05 12.92 -26.56
C ARG A 87 29.16 12.37 -25.43
N GLN A 88 28.12 11.61 -25.77
CA GLN A 88 27.22 10.96 -24.80
C GLN A 88 27.95 9.83 -24.05
N ALA A 89 28.66 8.94 -24.76
CA ALA A 89 29.50 7.89 -24.19
C ALA A 89 30.61 8.48 -23.29
N GLY A 90 31.30 9.53 -23.74
CA GLY A 90 32.28 10.27 -22.92
C GLY A 90 31.66 11.04 -21.75
N GLY A 91 30.35 11.33 -21.78
CA GLY A 91 29.57 11.80 -20.64
C GLY A 91 29.32 10.68 -19.63
N ASN A 92 28.73 9.58 -20.09
CA ASN A 92 28.40 8.41 -19.28
C ASN A 92 29.63 7.77 -18.63
N ALA A 93 30.77 7.70 -19.33
CA ALA A 93 32.03 7.19 -18.76
C ALA A 93 32.56 8.05 -17.60
N ARG A 94 32.50 9.39 -17.74
CA ARG A 94 32.88 10.32 -16.66
C ARG A 94 31.89 10.29 -15.50
N TYR A 95 30.59 10.14 -15.78
CA TYR A 95 29.58 9.91 -14.76
C TYR A 95 29.87 8.61 -13.98
N ARG A 96 30.10 7.50 -14.70
CA ARG A 96 30.40 6.19 -14.12
C ARG A 96 31.62 6.26 -13.21
N GLY A 97 32.77 6.74 -13.70
CA GLY A 97 33.99 6.87 -12.88
C GLY A 97 33.80 7.75 -11.63
N ALA A 98 32.99 8.81 -11.74
CA ALA A 98 32.63 9.68 -10.61
C ALA A 98 31.53 9.10 -9.69
N VAL A 99 31.08 7.86 -9.93
CA VAL A 99 30.24 7.07 -9.02
C VAL A 99 31.03 5.87 -8.48
N GLU A 100 31.86 5.21 -9.31
CA GLU A 100 32.82 4.17 -8.85
C GLU A 100 33.68 4.71 -7.69
N SER A 101 34.31 5.88 -7.87
CA SER A 101 35.12 6.55 -6.84
C SER A 101 34.33 6.95 -5.59
N ILE A 102 33.02 7.21 -5.71
CA ILE A 102 32.17 7.47 -4.53
C ILE A 102 31.88 6.17 -3.77
N PHE A 103 31.72 5.04 -4.45
CA PHE A 103 31.60 3.75 -3.77
C PHE A 103 32.92 3.32 -3.14
N GLU A 104 34.07 3.56 -3.79
CA GLU A 104 35.40 3.36 -3.19
C GLU A 104 35.52 4.13 -1.86
N ASP A 105 35.13 5.41 -1.83
CA ASP A 105 35.09 6.24 -0.60
C ASP A 105 34.10 5.74 0.49
N ILE A 106 33.13 4.88 0.15
CA ILE A 106 32.11 4.36 1.07
C ILE A 106 32.47 2.96 1.59
N GLU A 107 33.08 2.14 0.73
CA GLU A 107 33.38 0.74 0.97
C GLU A 107 34.74 0.52 1.64
N ASP A 108 35.67 1.49 1.55
CA ASP A 108 36.95 1.41 2.27
C ASP A 108 36.77 1.48 3.79
N ILE A 109 37.13 0.39 4.45
CA ILE A 109 37.14 0.21 5.91
C ILE A 109 38.08 1.17 6.64
N HIS A 110 39.07 1.74 5.94
CA HIS A 110 40.01 2.71 6.51
C HIS A 110 39.43 4.14 6.53
N ILE A 111 38.34 4.41 5.80
CA ILE A 111 37.73 5.74 5.77
C ILE A 111 36.80 5.95 6.97
N SER A 112 37.08 7.03 7.71
CA SER A 112 36.28 7.46 8.86
C SER A 112 34.79 7.62 8.51
N SER A 113 33.89 7.45 9.48
CA SER A 113 32.46 7.71 9.28
C SER A 113 32.17 9.11 8.71
N SER A 114 33.00 10.12 9.01
CA SER A 114 32.86 11.45 8.41
C SER A 114 33.17 11.49 6.90
N GLY A 115 34.08 10.63 6.43
CA GLY A 115 34.38 10.46 5.00
C GLY A 115 33.26 9.69 4.30
N ARG A 116 32.87 8.52 4.83
CA ARG A 116 31.76 7.70 4.31
C ARG A 116 30.44 8.50 4.26
N CYS A 117 30.10 9.24 5.31
CA CYS A 117 28.99 10.21 5.30
C CYS A 117 29.14 11.28 4.21
N SER A 118 30.34 11.80 3.95
CA SER A 118 30.56 12.82 2.92
C SER A 118 30.38 12.25 1.51
N ALA A 119 30.87 11.05 1.23
CA ALA A 119 30.67 10.34 -0.02
C ALA A 119 29.19 9.97 -0.25
N LEU A 120 28.49 9.52 0.79
CA LEU A 120 27.03 9.27 0.74
C LEU A 120 26.22 10.56 0.50
N VAL A 121 26.64 11.71 1.03
CA VAL A 121 26.05 13.02 0.67
C VAL A 121 26.32 13.39 -0.78
N GLN A 122 27.51 13.07 -1.34
CA GLN A 122 27.79 13.26 -2.76
C GLN A 122 26.92 12.33 -3.64
N LEU A 123 26.72 11.07 -3.22
CA LEU A 123 25.82 10.13 -3.89
C LEU A 123 24.38 10.65 -3.92
N CYS A 124 23.83 11.02 -2.76
CA CYS A 124 22.52 11.65 -2.65
C CYS A 124 22.40 12.92 -3.50
N SER A 125 23.45 13.74 -3.56
CA SER A 125 23.48 14.97 -4.37
C SER A 125 23.40 14.70 -5.87
N LYS A 126 23.96 13.57 -6.35
CA LYS A 126 23.78 13.11 -7.74
C LYS A 126 22.37 12.57 -7.96
N LEU A 127 21.89 11.70 -7.06
CA LEU A 127 20.59 11.03 -7.18
C LEU A 127 19.38 11.97 -7.06
N LEU A 128 19.53 13.15 -6.44
CA LEU A 128 18.52 14.22 -6.47
C LEU A 128 18.24 14.79 -7.87
N ASN A 129 19.07 14.49 -8.88
CA ASN A 129 18.78 14.82 -10.28
C ASN A 129 18.21 13.58 -11.00
N PRO A 130 16.93 13.58 -11.44
CA PRO A 130 16.30 12.42 -12.07
C PRO A 130 17.04 11.85 -13.28
N LYS A 131 17.77 12.68 -14.04
CA LYS A 131 18.58 12.20 -15.18
C LYS A 131 19.82 11.43 -14.72
N LEU A 132 20.47 11.89 -13.65
CA LEU A 132 21.61 11.20 -13.05
C LEU A 132 21.19 9.97 -12.25
N ALA A 133 19.99 9.99 -11.66
CA ALA A 133 19.37 8.80 -11.08
C ALA A 133 19.11 7.74 -12.16
N HIS A 134 18.56 8.12 -13.33
CA HIS A 134 18.40 7.18 -14.45
C HIS A 134 19.74 6.55 -14.87
N GLN A 135 20.78 7.38 -15.06
CA GLN A 135 22.13 6.91 -15.42
C GLN A 135 22.79 6.00 -14.37
N PHE A 136 22.54 6.24 -13.08
CA PHE A 136 22.97 5.34 -11.99
C PHE A 136 22.45 3.92 -12.19
N LEU A 137 21.21 3.82 -12.67
CA LEU A 137 20.42 2.61 -12.75
C LEU A 137 20.66 1.89 -14.09
N GLU A 138 20.87 2.62 -15.19
CA GLU A 138 21.47 2.09 -16.44
C GLU A 138 22.86 1.46 -16.18
N CYS A 139 23.66 2.03 -15.26
CA CYS A 139 24.97 1.51 -14.88
C CYS A 139 24.92 0.30 -13.93
N ASN A 140 23.74 -0.14 -13.47
CA ASN A 140 23.50 -1.24 -12.52
C ASN A 140 24.14 -1.01 -11.12
N PHE A 141 24.27 0.26 -10.68
CA PHE A 141 24.80 0.59 -9.35
C PHE A 141 23.81 0.37 -8.20
N ASP A 142 22.54 0.08 -8.49
CA ASP A 142 21.51 -0.23 -7.49
C ASP A 142 21.81 -1.48 -6.67
N ARG A 143 22.36 -2.53 -7.28
CA ARG A 143 22.81 -3.72 -6.57
C ARG A 143 23.89 -3.39 -5.54
N ARG A 144 24.93 -2.66 -5.96
CA ARG A 144 26.04 -2.21 -5.09
C ARG A 144 25.56 -1.29 -3.96
N LEU A 145 24.59 -0.41 -4.24
CA LEU A 145 23.90 0.39 -3.22
C LEU A 145 23.16 -0.48 -2.19
N VAL A 146 22.54 -1.59 -2.62
CA VAL A 146 21.93 -2.58 -1.72
C VAL A 146 22.98 -3.44 -0.98
N ASP A 147 24.21 -3.60 -1.51
CA ASP A 147 25.34 -4.22 -0.80
C ASP A 147 25.91 -3.34 0.34
N LEU A 148 25.61 -2.03 0.38
CA LEU A 148 25.99 -1.14 1.48
C LEU A 148 25.20 -1.39 2.78
N PHE A 149 24.05 -2.06 2.71
CA PHE A 149 23.20 -2.32 3.88
C PHE A 149 23.79 -3.43 4.76
N ARG A 150 24.74 -3.03 5.62
CA ARG A 150 25.52 -3.90 6.52
C ARG A 150 25.48 -3.39 7.96
N ARG A 151 25.60 -4.30 8.92
CA ARG A 151 25.52 -4.01 10.37
C ARG A 151 26.72 -3.20 10.92
N ASP A 152 27.78 -3.02 10.15
CA ASP A 152 28.98 -2.23 10.50
C ASP A 152 28.96 -0.78 9.95
N LEU A 153 27.89 -0.39 9.27
CA LEU A 153 27.65 0.99 8.84
C LEU A 153 27.06 1.81 10.01
N ASP A 154 27.60 3.01 10.25
CA ASP A 154 27.08 3.87 11.34
C ASP A 154 25.68 4.41 11.03
N LEU A 155 24.97 4.91 12.04
CA LEU A 155 23.56 5.31 11.92
C LEU A 155 23.34 6.47 10.91
N THR A 156 24.27 7.42 10.81
CA THR A 156 24.15 8.55 9.88
C THR A 156 24.47 8.10 8.45
N SER A 157 25.53 7.31 8.27
CA SER A 157 25.85 6.68 6.97
C SER A 157 24.71 5.76 6.50
N SER A 158 24.14 4.93 7.38
CA SER A 158 22.99 4.06 7.07
C SER A 158 21.78 4.86 6.64
N SER A 159 21.47 5.95 7.32
CA SER A 159 20.36 6.85 6.97
C SER A 159 20.57 7.53 5.61
N LEU A 160 21.80 7.96 5.29
CA LEU A 160 22.13 8.50 3.98
C LEU A 160 22.06 7.44 2.86
N ALA A 161 22.45 6.19 3.15
CA ALA A 161 22.27 5.07 2.21
C ALA A 161 20.79 4.74 1.95
N LEU A 162 19.94 4.82 2.98
CA LEU A 162 18.48 4.70 2.85
C LEU A 162 17.89 5.85 2.01
N CYS A 163 18.34 7.10 2.21
CA CYS A 163 18.00 8.23 1.33
C CYS A 163 18.36 7.94 -0.14
N ALA A 164 19.59 7.47 -0.40
CA ALA A 164 20.04 7.13 -1.76
C ALA A 164 19.18 6.00 -2.38
N TYR A 165 18.91 4.93 -1.64
CA TYR A 165 18.06 3.82 -2.09
C TYR A 165 16.62 4.27 -2.38
N LYS A 166 16.04 5.12 -1.51
CA LYS A 166 14.69 5.65 -1.74
C LYS A 166 14.65 6.59 -2.94
N LEU A 167 15.66 7.44 -3.17
CA LEU A 167 15.79 8.28 -4.38
C LEU A 167 15.78 7.42 -5.66
N CYS A 168 16.46 6.26 -5.68
CA CYS A 168 16.45 5.30 -6.79
C CYS A 168 15.08 4.64 -7.06
N ALA A 169 14.11 4.82 -6.16
CA ALA A 169 12.74 4.31 -6.23
C ALA A 169 11.68 5.41 -6.41
N ILE A 170 12.07 6.64 -6.77
CA ILE A 170 11.13 7.74 -7.07
C ILE A 170 10.80 7.75 -8.58
N GLY A 171 9.53 7.99 -8.91
CA GLY A 171 9.06 8.16 -10.28
C GLY A 171 9.03 6.89 -11.13
N ARG A 172 9.28 5.71 -10.53
CA ARG A 172 9.27 4.41 -11.22
C ARG A 172 9.04 3.26 -10.20
N PRO A 173 8.47 2.12 -10.62
CA PRO A 173 8.48 0.90 -9.81
C PRO A 173 9.91 0.44 -9.49
N LEU A 174 10.10 -0.12 -8.29
CA LEU A 174 11.35 -0.77 -7.88
C LEU A 174 11.43 -2.16 -8.54
N PRO A 175 12.55 -2.56 -9.18
CA PRO A 175 12.65 -3.89 -9.79
C PRO A 175 12.51 -5.01 -8.75
N TYR A 176 11.62 -5.98 -8.98
CA TYR A 176 11.37 -7.12 -8.09
C TYR A 176 12.64 -7.86 -7.62
N ILE A 177 13.60 -8.09 -8.54
CA ILE A 177 14.87 -8.77 -8.23
C ILE A 177 15.73 -7.94 -7.26
N LEU A 178 15.70 -6.61 -7.39
CA LEU A 178 16.36 -5.70 -6.45
C LEU A 178 15.63 -5.68 -5.11
N ALA A 179 14.28 -5.68 -5.13
CA ALA A 179 13.46 -5.65 -3.92
C ALA A 179 13.66 -6.91 -3.05
N THR A 180 13.63 -8.10 -3.65
CA THR A 180 13.91 -9.38 -2.97
C THR A 180 15.35 -9.47 -2.46
N THR A 181 16.33 -8.89 -3.18
CA THR A 181 17.72 -8.78 -2.70
C THR A 181 17.88 -7.78 -1.55
N ALA A 182 17.07 -6.72 -1.52
CA ALA A 182 17.17 -5.64 -0.53
C ALA A 182 16.45 -5.94 0.79
N LEU A 183 15.28 -6.59 0.75
CA LEU A 183 14.46 -6.86 1.94
C LEU A 183 15.23 -7.49 3.11
N PRO A 184 15.99 -8.60 2.95
CA PRO A 184 16.72 -9.19 4.08
C PRO A 184 17.79 -8.25 4.65
N LYS A 185 18.49 -7.49 3.79
CA LYS A 185 19.55 -6.57 4.22
C LYS A 185 19.00 -5.34 4.94
N LEU A 186 17.84 -4.83 4.50
CA LEU A 186 17.11 -3.77 5.21
C LEU A 186 16.66 -4.25 6.59
N LEU A 187 16.16 -5.48 6.70
CA LEU A 187 15.81 -6.08 7.99
C LEU A 187 17.06 -6.25 8.88
N ASP A 188 18.19 -6.68 8.34
CA ASP A 188 19.47 -6.86 9.06
C ASP A 188 19.99 -5.58 9.74
N ILE A 189 19.77 -4.40 9.14
CA ILE A 189 20.17 -3.10 9.70
C ILE A 189 19.07 -2.40 10.50
N SER A 190 17.82 -2.89 10.46
CA SER A 190 16.65 -2.14 10.92
C SER A 190 16.57 -1.91 12.43
N LEU A 191 16.96 -2.88 13.25
CA LEU A 191 16.77 -2.86 14.71
C LEU A 191 17.33 -1.60 15.38
N PRO A 192 18.61 -1.18 15.16
CA PRO A 192 19.15 0.04 15.75
C PRO A 192 18.63 1.34 15.10
N LEU A 193 17.93 1.28 13.97
CA LEU A 193 17.38 2.46 13.27
C LEU A 193 15.97 2.82 13.75
N LEU A 194 15.14 1.82 14.09
CA LEU A 194 13.78 2.02 14.63
C LEU A 194 13.75 2.85 15.92
N ASP A 195 14.83 2.83 16.69
CA ASP A 195 14.93 3.52 17.98
C ASP A 195 15.21 5.02 17.86
N VAL A 196 15.64 5.48 16.68
CA VAL A 196 16.15 6.85 16.52
C VAL A 196 15.09 7.73 15.87
N GLN A 197 14.53 8.63 16.69
CA GLN A 197 13.53 9.65 16.31
C GLN A 197 14.15 11.06 16.18
N ASP A 198 15.47 11.17 16.32
CA ASP A 198 16.25 12.37 16.00
C ASP A 198 16.28 12.59 14.48
N ASP A 199 16.27 13.86 14.05
CA ASP A 199 16.52 14.19 12.64
C ASP A 199 17.97 13.90 12.24
N LEU A 200 18.18 13.49 10.99
CA LEU A 200 19.49 13.20 10.40
C LEU A 200 20.56 14.29 10.65
N PHE A 201 20.20 15.58 10.64
CA PHE A 201 21.15 16.66 10.96
C PHE A 201 21.40 16.83 12.46
N ALA A 202 20.40 16.57 13.31
CA ALA A 202 20.60 16.53 14.76
C ALA A 202 21.58 15.41 15.14
N MET A 203 21.41 14.23 14.56
CA MET A 203 22.36 13.11 14.66
C MET A 203 23.75 13.48 14.13
N ALA A 204 23.85 14.09 12.95
CA ALA A 204 25.14 14.47 12.37
C ALA A 204 25.94 15.43 13.28
N ARG A 205 25.26 16.19 14.15
CA ARG A 205 25.85 17.06 15.17
C ARG A 205 26.12 16.40 16.52
N ALA A 206 25.66 15.17 16.77
CA ALA A 206 25.87 14.49 18.05
C ALA A 206 27.37 14.19 18.27
N PRO A 207 27.98 14.63 19.40
CA PRO A 207 29.42 14.47 19.64
C PRO A 207 29.94 13.03 19.57
N ARG A 208 29.06 12.04 19.81
CA ARG A 208 29.37 10.61 19.77
C ARG A 208 29.81 10.11 18.39
N LEU A 209 29.32 10.71 17.30
CA LEU A 209 29.56 10.24 15.93
C LEU A 209 30.82 10.83 15.27
N LYS A 210 31.48 11.82 15.90
CA LYS A 210 32.75 12.43 15.44
C LYS A 210 32.77 12.93 13.98
N ILE A 211 31.61 13.28 13.43
CA ILE A 211 31.49 13.80 12.05
C ILE A 211 32.09 15.22 11.98
N ALA A 212 32.90 15.48 10.97
CA ALA A 212 33.59 16.75 10.77
C ALA A 212 32.62 17.88 10.39
N LYS A 213 32.95 19.11 10.81
CA LYS A 213 32.11 20.30 10.57
C LYS A 213 31.82 20.56 9.09
N ALA A 214 32.74 20.20 8.19
CA ALA A 214 32.50 20.26 6.74
C ALA A 214 31.37 19.31 6.30
N THR A 215 31.46 18.02 6.66
CA THR A 215 30.42 17.02 6.39
C THR A 215 29.07 17.40 7.02
N GLN A 216 29.08 17.96 8.24
CA GLN A 216 27.87 18.48 8.89
C GLN A 216 27.18 19.58 8.05
N LEU A 217 27.95 20.53 7.51
CA LEU A 217 27.42 21.57 6.63
C LEU A 217 26.91 21.00 5.29
N SER A 218 27.57 19.97 4.74
CA SER A 218 27.08 19.26 3.55
C SER A 218 25.73 18.56 3.80
N ILE A 219 25.58 17.91 4.96
CA ILE A 219 24.30 17.32 5.40
C ILE A 219 23.24 18.40 5.57
N GLN A 220 23.56 19.51 6.24
CA GLN A 220 22.64 20.65 6.43
C GLN A 220 22.13 21.24 5.11
N HIS A 221 23.00 21.34 4.09
CA HIS A 221 22.66 21.91 2.78
C HIS A 221 21.84 20.96 1.90
N ILE A 222 22.03 19.63 2.01
CA ILE A 222 21.26 18.66 1.23
C ILE A 222 19.90 18.33 1.87
N LEU A 223 19.78 18.37 3.20
CA LEU A 223 18.60 17.90 3.94
C LEU A 223 17.26 18.47 3.43
N PRO A 224 17.10 19.79 3.15
CA PRO A 224 15.81 20.31 2.68
C PRO A 224 15.40 19.77 1.30
N LYS A 225 16.38 19.42 0.46
CA LYS A 225 16.16 18.83 -0.88
C LYS A 225 15.83 17.34 -0.79
N LEU A 226 16.40 16.64 0.20
CA LEU A 226 15.98 15.27 0.54
C LEU A 226 14.55 15.27 1.08
N GLN A 227 14.22 16.19 2.00
CA GLN A 227 12.86 16.33 2.54
C GLN A 227 11.83 16.60 1.43
N SER A 228 12.07 17.58 0.55
CA SER A 228 11.11 17.90 -0.52
C SER A 228 10.94 16.78 -1.56
N MET A 229 11.97 15.96 -1.80
CA MET A 229 11.92 14.86 -2.76
C MET A 229 11.35 13.56 -2.16
N LEU A 230 11.67 13.25 -0.89
CA LEU A 230 11.26 12.03 -0.19
C LEU A 230 9.89 12.16 0.51
N LEU A 231 9.44 13.39 0.78
CA LEU A 231 8.20 13.73 1.50
C LEU A 231 7.43 14.89 0.82
N PRO A 232 7.08 14.80 -0.48
CA PRO A 232 6.49 15.92 -1.24
C PRO A 232 5.20 16.50 -0.63
N ASN A 233 4.43 15.67 0.08
CA ASN A 233 3.14 16.05 0.68
C ASN A 233 3.18 16.18 2.22
N ALA A 234 4.35 16.06 2.85
CA ALA A 234 4.47 16.01 4.32
C ALA A 234 5.50 17.01 4.85
N HIS A 235 5.13 18.29 4.79
CA HIS A 235 5.86 19.37 5.46
C HIS A 235 5.99 19.09 6.96
N MET A 236 7.09 19.53 7.56
CA MET A 236 7.43 19.39 9.00
C MET A 236 7.78 17.97 9.51
N VAL A 237 7.72 16.91 8.69
CA VAL A 237 8.21 15.58 9.10
C VAL A 237 9.74 15.52 9.01
N LYS A 238 10.40 15.06 10.09
CA LYS A 238 11.86 14.90 10.16
C LYS A 238 12.34 13.76 9.25
N LEU A 239 13.60 13.81 8.81
CA LEU A 239 14.26 12.62 8.25
C LEU A 239 14.95 11.85 9.38
N SER A 240 14.16 11.19 10.21
CA SER A 240 14.67 10.28 11.23
C SER A 240 15.04 8.91 10.64
N PRO A 241 16.03 8.19 11.20
CA PRO A 241 16.40 6.85 10.74
C PRO A 241 15.22 5.87 10.80
N CYS A 242 14.37 6.00 11.82
CA CYS A 242 13.14 5.22 11.95
C CYS A 242 12.20 5.44 10.75
N PHE A 243 11.88 6.70 10.41
CA PHE A 243 11.06 7.00 9.24
C PHE A 243 11.69 6.44 7.96
N LEU A 244 13.00 6.65 7.77
CA LEU A 244 13.73 6.20 6.58
C LEU A 244 13.72 4.67 6.41
N ILE A 245 13.98 3.90 7.46
CA ILE A 245 13.98 2.44 7.35
C ILE A 245 12.57 1.89 7.11
N LEU A 246 11.55 2.42 7.78
CA LEU A 246 10.15 2.03 7.57
C LEU A 246 9.68 2.38 6.14
N GLN A 247 10.03 3.57 5.63
CA GLN A 247 9.70 3.98 4.26
C GLN A 247 10.40 3.09 3.21
N CYS A 248 11.66 2.71 3.44
CA CYS A 248 12.40 1.80 2.56
C CYS A 248 11.85 0.37 2.61
N LEU A 249 11.55 -0.18 3.79
CA LEU A 249 10.93 -1.50 3.95
C LEU A 249 9.56 -1.55 3.27
N ARG A 250 8.65 -0.59 3.52
CA ARG A 250 7.33 -0.56 2.87
C ARG A 250 7.43 -0.45 1.35
N THR A 251 8.34 0.38 0.83
CA THR A 251 8.60 0.51 -0.62
C THR A 251 9.08 -0.83 -1.22
N THR A 252 9.93 -1.55 -0.49
CA THR A 252 10.52 -2.83 -0.91
C THR A 252 9.48 -3.94 -0.91
N MET A 253 8.68 -4.06 0.16
CA MET A 253 7.59 -5.04 0.26
C MET A 253 6.51 -4.80 -0.81
N ALA A 254 6.17 -3.53 -1.09
CA ALA A 254 5.20 -3.20 -2.14
C ALA A 254 5.62 -3.72 -3.53
N ALA A 255 6.92 -3.63 -3.87
CA ALA A 255 7.46 -4.09 -5.15
C ALA A 255 7.51 -5.63 -5.30
N ILE A 256 7.47 -6.36 -4.18
CA ILE A 256 7.31 -7.82 -4.16
C ILE A 256 5.82 -8.17 -4.35
N GLN A 257 4.93 -7.49 -3.60
CA GLN A 257 3.47 -7.62 -3.74
C GLN A 257 2.95 -7.28 -5.15
N GLU A 258 3.59 -6.34 -5.86
CA GLU A 258 3.27 -5.99 -7.27
C GLU A 258 3.54 -7.14 -8.27
N LYS A 259 4.12 -8.26 -7.83
CA LYS A 259 4.27 -9.49 -8.64
C LYS A 259 3.37 -10.63 -8.18
N GLY A 260 2.46 -10.37 -7.23
CA GLY A 260 1.61 -11.40 -6.61
C GLY A 260 2.35 -12.28 -5.60
N GLU A 261 3.57 -11.89 -5.22
CA GLU A 261 4.37 -12.61 -4.23
C GLU A 261 4.24 -11.98 -2.84
N ASN A 262 4.20 -12.83 -1.82
CA ASN A 262 4.20 -12.40 -0.43
C ASN A 262 5.65 -12.12 0.02
N PRO A 263 5.92 -10.99 0.71
CA PRO A 263 7.24 -10.74 1.28
C PRO A 263 7.58 -11.78 2.34
N SER A 264 8.86 -12.15 2.44
CA SER A 264 9.35 -13.09 3.46
C SER A 264 8.92 -12.67 4.88
N GLY A 265 8.52 -13.64 5.71
CA GLY A 265 8.05 -13.40 7.07
C GLY A 265 8.99 -12.52 7.89
N LEU A 266 8.43 -11.56 8.63
CA LEU A 266 9.18 -10.59 9.42
C LEU A 266 9.84 -11.29 10.64
N PRO A 267 11.15 -11.12 10.87
CA PRO A 267 11.79 -11.69 12.06
C PRO A 267 11.17 -11.17 13.37
N VAL A 268 10.89 -12.08 14.31
CA VAL A 268 10.31 -11.76 15.64
C VAL A 268 10.96 -10.54 16.33
N PRO A 269 12.30 -10.35 16.34
CA PRO A 269 12.91 -9.18 16.98
C PRO A 269 12.52 -7.85 16.31
N PHE A 270 12.34 -7.84 14.99
CA PHE A 270 11.86 -6.68 14.24
C PHE A 270 10.38 -6.44 14.50
N LEU A 271 9.56 -7.49 14.41
CA LEU A 271 8.12 -7.43 14.65
C LEU A 271 7.82 -6.87 16.06
N LYS A 272 8.53 -7.36 17.07
CA LYS A 272 8.41 -6.90 18.47
C LYS A 272 8.85 -5.46 18.64
N ARG A 273 9.88 -5.00 17.93
CA ARG A 273 10.32 -3.60 17.97
C ARG A 273 9.31 -2.67 17.29
N LEU A 274 8.75 -3.11 16.16
CA LEU A 274 7.73 -2.36 15.41
C LEU A 274 6.44 -2.19 16.22
N VAL A 275 5.93 -3.26 16.81
CA VAL A 275 4.73 -3.22 17.67
C VAL A 275 4.98 -2.33 18.90
N ASN A 276 6.13 -2.45 19.57
CA ASN A 276 6.46 -1.58 20.72
C ASN A 276 6.45 -0.08 20.36
N LEU A 277 6.96 0.30 19.18
CA LEU A 277 6.92 1.69 18.71
C LEU A 277 5.48 2.20 18.52
N MET A 278 4.59 1.34 18.01
CA MET A 278 3.18 1.66 17.84
C MET A 278 2.46 1.79 19.19
N LEU A 279 2.74 0.88 20.14
CA LEU A 279 2.22 0.91 21.51
C LEU A 279 2.61 2.22 22.23
N SER A 280 3.90 2.58 22.23
CA SER A 280 4.36 3.85 22.82
C SER A 280 3.71 5.08 22.18
N SER A 281 3.34 5.01 20.90
CA SER A 281 2.63 6.09 20.21
C SER A 281 1.15 6.20 20.62
N ASN A 282 0.50 5.09 21.02
CA ASN A 282 -0.88 5.10 21.52
C ASN A 282 -0.96 5.52 22.99
N THR A 283 -0.07 5.04 23.87
CA THR A 283 -0.04 5.44 25.29
C THR A 283 0.07 6.96 25.45
N TYR A 284 0.97 7.60 24.69
CA TYR A 284 1.14 9.06 24.73
C TYR A 284 -0.13 9.83 24.34
N ARG A 285 -0.93 9.30 23.40
CA ARG A 285 -2.20 9.89 22.95
C ARG A 285 -3.27 9.81 24.03
N GLU A 286 -3.35 8.68 24.73
CA GLU A 286 -4.31 8.45 25.81
C GLU A 286 -3.99 9.31 27.04
N GLU A 287 -2.70 9.40 27.42
CA GLU A 287 -2.24 10.25 28.53
C GLU A 287 -2.40 11.75 28.25
N SER A 288 -2.06 12.20 27.03
CA SER A 288 -1.99 13.63 26.71
C SER A 288 -3.32 14.24 26.26
N SER A 289 -4.30 13.43 25.84
CA SER A 289 -5.52 13.84 25.13
C SER A 289 -5.29 14.64 23.82
N THR A 290 -4.06 14.71 23.34
CA THR A 290 -3.66 15.48 22.14
C THR A 290 -3.71 14.64 20.86
N ILE A 291 -3.82 15.34 19.73
CA ILE A 291 -3.70 14.73 18.39
C ILE A 291 -2.28 14.17 18.23
N ILE A 292 -2.16 12.96 17.68
CA ILE A 292 -0.88 12.31 17.39
C ILE A 292 -0.05 13.21 16.47
N GLY A 293 1.17 13.58 16.89
CA GLY A 293 2.06 14.42 16.08
C GLY A 293 2.32 13.83 14.69
N VAL A 294 2.44 14.68 13.67
CA VAL A 294 2.45 14.28 12.25
C VAL A 294 3.52 13.21 11.96
N GLU A 295 4.70 13.32 12.55
CA GLU A 295 5.80 12.34 12.42
C GLU A 295 5.43 10.96 12.99
N ALA A 296 4.86 10.91 14.20
CA ALA A 296 4.39 9.66 14.81
C ALA A 296 3.23 9.05 14.01
N SER A 297 2.31 9.87 13.49
CA SER A 297 1.25 9.43 12.58
C SER A 297 1.78 8.79 11.29
N GLN A 298 2.87 9.32 10.71
CA GLN A 298 3.52 8.72 9.53
C GLN A 298 4.23 7.40 9.88
N ASN A 299 4.91 7.33 11.03
CA ASN A 299 5.51 6.07 11.50
C ASN A 299 4.45 4.99 11.78
N LEU A 300 3.29 5.37 12.34
CA LEU A 300 2.13 4.47 12.51
C LEU A 300 1.60 3.97 11.15
N ILE A 301 1.39 4.85 10.17
CA ILE A 301 0.93 4.46 8.82
C ILE A 301 1.91 3.48 8.16
N LEU A 302 3.22 3.75 8.22
CA LEU A 302 4.23 2.86 7.66
C LEU A 302 4.31 1.52 8.40
N GLY A 303 4.25 1.54 9.73
CA GLY A 303 4.27 0.33 10.56
C GLY A 303 3.06 -0.56 10.33
N LEU A 304 1.85 0.01 10.35
CA LEU A 304 0.61 -0.68 10.00
C LEU A 304 0.66 -1.25 8.58
N SER A 305 1.19 -0.51 7.61
CA SER A 305 1.34 -0.99 6.23
C SER A 305 2.33 -2.15 6.09
N ILE A 306 3.33 -2.25 6.98
CA ILE A 306 4.30 -3.36 7.04
C ILE A 306 3.65 -4.58 7.73
N LEU A 307 2.90 -4.37 8.81
CA LEU A 307 2.11 -5.42 9.47
C LEU A 307 1.03 -5.99 8.54
N GLU A 308 0.35 -5.16 7.76
CA GLU A 308 -0.63 -5.58 6.75
C GLU A 308 0.03 -6.51 5.73
N ALA A 309 1.13 -6.06 5.10
CA ALA A 309 1.85 -6.84 4.11
C ALA A 309 2.42 -8.16 4.66
N HIS A 310 2.78 -8.21 5.94
CA HIS A 310 3.17 -9.45 6.62
C HIS A 310 1.98 -10.38 6.89
N THR A 311 0.88 -9.84 7.41
CA THR A 311 -0.28 -10.63 7.86
C THR A 311 -1.14 -11.21 6.74
N ILE A 312 -1.08 -10.64 5.52
CA ILE A 312 -1.63 -11.26 4.29
C ILE A 312 -0.96 -12.61 4.00
N SER A 313 0.28 -12.85 4.46
CA SER A 313 1.12 -13.92 3.94
C SER A 313 0.73 -15.35 4.35
N GLY A 314 -0.23 -15.52 5.27
CA GLY A 314 -0.84 -16.83 5.62
C GLY A 314 0.09 -17.92 6.17
N GLY A 315 1.37 -17.63 6.38
CA GLY A 315 2.37 -18.61 6.80
C GLY A 315 2.26 -19.00 8.28
N LEU A 316 2.70 -20.21 8.60
CA LEU A 316 2.67 -20.76 9.96
C LEU A 316 3.51 -19.91 10.93
N LEU A 317 2.82 -19.15 11.79
CA LEU A 317 3.45 -18.32 12.82
C LEU A 317 3.97 -19.17 14.00
N THR A 318 5.12 -18.79 14.56
CA THR A 318 5.59 -19.33 15.86
C THR A 318 4.78 -18.74 17.01
N GLU A 319 4.97 -19.27 18.21
CA GLU A 319 4.37 -18.74 19.45
C GLU A 319 4.73 -17.25 19.63
N ASP A 320 6.01 -16.89 19.50
CA ASP A 320 6.48 -15.51 19.67
C ASP A 320 5.88 -14.53 18.65
N HIS A 321 5.55 -15.00 17.44
CA HIS A 321 4.85 -14.17 16.46
C HIS A 321 3.39 -13.94 16.88
N ARG A 322 2.73 -14.96 17.44
CA ARG A 322 1.37 -14.83 17.99
C ARG A 322 1.35 -13.84 19.15
N ASP A 323 2.21 -14.00 20.15
CA ASP A 323 2.27 -13.11 21.33
C ASP A 323 2.44 -11.64 20.94
N VAL A 324 3.32 -11.37 19.95
CA VAL A 324 3.59 -10.02 19.45
C VAL A 324 2.43 -9.46 18.61
N LEU A 325 1.66 -10.30 17.90
CA LEU A 325 0.46 -9.87 17.18
C LEU A 325 -0.76 -9.71 18.10
N GLY A 326 -0.98 -10.58 19.08
CA GLY A 326 -2.03 -10.43 20.09
C GLY A 326 -1.86 -9.14 20.88
N SER A 327 -0.61 -8.77 21.20
CA SER A 327 -0.26 -7.50 21.85
C SER A 327 -0.80 -6.25 21.13
N ILE A 328 -1.09 -6.31 19.83
CA ILE A 328 -1.62 -5.14 19.10
C ILE A 328 -3.08 -4.83 19.45
N SER A 329 -3.85 -5.73 20.08
CA SER A 329 -5.26 -5.47 20.43
C SER A 329 -5.40 -4.29 21.41
N SER A 330 -4.38 -4.03 22.22
CA SER A 330 -4.27 -2.84 23.08
C SER A 330 -4.16 -1.50 22.31
N LEU A 331 -4.07 -1.52 20.98
CA LEU A 331 -4.16 -0.35 20.11
C LEU A 331 -5.61 0.01 19.71
N TYR A 332 -6.63 -0.49 20.40
CA TYR A 332 -8.05 -0.17 20.12
C TYR A 332 -8.32 1.34 19.96
N GLY A 333 -7.58 2.19 20.69
CA GLY A 333 -7.66 3.64 20.56
C GLY A 333 -7.47 4.16 19.13
N LEU A 334 -6.70 3.48 18.27
CA LEU A 334 -6.47 3.85 16.86
C LEU A 334 -7.72 3.72 15.97
N LEU A 335 -8.76 3.01 16.42
CA LEU A 335 -10.07 2.98 15.77
C LEU A 335 -10.87 4.27 15.97
N SER A 336 -10.67 4.94 17.12
CA SER A 336 -11.45 6.09 17.57
C SER A 336 -11.04 7.36 16.80
N VAL A 337 -11.68 7.63 15.66
CA VAL A 337 -11.46 8.84 14.86
C VAL A 337 -12.24 10.01 15.44
N LYS A 338 -11.53 10.92 16.10
CA LYS A 338 -12.04 12.19 16.64
C LYS A 338 -11.32 13.33 15.94
N GLY A 339 -11.97 13.98 14.97
CA GLY A 339 -11.33 15.04 14.20
C GLY A 339 -12.29 15.83 13.31
N ASP A 340 -12.07 17.14 13.29
CA ASP A 340 -12.61 18.09 12.32
C ASP A 340 -11.48 18.50 11.35
N GLY A 341 -11.83 18.89 10.13
CA GLY A 341 -10.88 19.33 9.09
C GLY A 341 -9.89 18.24 8.60
N SER A 342 -8.74 18.69 8.07
CA SER A 342 -7.80 17.84 7.31
C SER A 342 -7.05 16.77 8.13
N VAL A 343 -7.13 16.81 9.46
CA VAL A 343 -6.64 15.74 10.35
C VAL A 343 -7.40 14.42 10.12
N ASN A 344 -8.63 14.52 9.58
CA ASN A 344 -9.50 13.39 9.27
C ASN A 344 -8.83 12.38 8.30
N THR A 345 -8.22 12.81 7.20
CA THR A 345 -7.64 11.89 6.19
C THR A 345 -6.51 11.00 6.74
N ILE A 346 -5.63 11.56 7.58
CA ILE A 346 -4.56 10.80 8.25
C ILE A 346 -5.16 9.82 9.26
N SER A 347 -6.17 10.27 10.02
CA SER A 347 -6.86 9.45 11.02
C SER A 347 -7.63 8.28 10.40
N GLN A 348 -8.33 8.53 9.28
CA GLN A 348 -8.99 7.52 8.45
C GLN A 348 -7.99 6.52 7.85
N SER A 349 -6.81 6.98 7.42
CA SER A 349 -5.75 6.10 6.90
C SER A 349 -5.25 5.14 7.98
N ILE A 350 -5.03 5.65 9.20
CA ILE A 350 -4.64 4.83 10.37
C ILE A 350 -5.77 3.84 10.73
N GLN A 351 -7.03 4.31 10.85
CA GLN A 351 -8.20 3.48 11.13
C GLN A 351 -8.34 2.34 10.11
N SER A 352 -8.33 2.64 8.81
CA SER A 352 -8.50 1.66 7.73
C SER A 352 -7.37 0.63 7.69
N LEU A 353 -6.10 1.07 7.78
CA LEU A 353 -4.96 0.16 7.86
C LEU A 353 -5.03 -0.72 9.11
N TYR A 354 -5.42 -0.19 10.26
CA TYR A 354 -5.51 -0.96 11.50
C TYR A 354 -6.64 -2.00 11.47
N ILE A 355 -7.83 -1.66 10.96
CA ILE A 355 -8.90 -2.64 10.76
C ILE A 355 -8.45 -3.74 9.78
N ARG A 356 -7.72 -3.40 8.71
CA ARG A 356 -7.18 -4.40 7.77
C ARG A 356 -6.13 -5.32 8.41
N VAL A 357 -5.31 -4.81 9.33
CA VAL A 357 -4.41 -5.66 10.15
C VAL A 357 -5.21 -6.58 11.07
N ILE A 358 -6.21 -6.08 11.81
CA ILE A 358 -7.09 -6.91 12.67
C ILE A 358 -7.76 -8.01 11.84
N LEU A 359 -8.34 -7.65 10.69
CA LEU A 359 -9.00 -8.56 9.76
C LEU A 359 -8.07 -9.70 9.31
N ASN A 360 -6.86 -9.37 8.84
CA ASN A 360 -5.88 -10.36 8.39
C ASN A 360 -5.42 -11.29 9.51
N VAL A 361 -5.13 -10.74 10.69
CA VAL A 361 -4.66 -11.49 11.86
C VAL A 361 -5.73 -12.47 12.33
N THR A 362 -6.95 -11.99 12.56
CA THR A 362 -8.08 -12.78 13.07
C THR A 362 -8.61 -13.80 12.06
N ASN A 363 -8.57 -13.49 10.75
CA ASN A 363 -8.94 -14.46 9.71
C ASN A 363 -7.95 -15.64 9.63
N SER A 364 -6.66 -15.35 9.80
CA SER A 364 -5.59 -16.35 9.59
C SER A 364 -5.27 -17.15 10.86
N HIS A 365 -5.58 -16.61 12.05
CA HIS A 365 -5.21 -17.18 13.34
C HIS A 365 -6.38 -17.10 14.33
N PRO A 366 -7.33 -18.06 14.29
CA PRO A 366 -8.49 -18.08 15.20
C PRO A 366 -8.14 -17.99 16.69
N ASN A 367 -6.99 -18.55 17.10
CA ASN A 367 -6.50 -18.47 18.49
C ASN A 367 -6.27 -17.03 18.98
N LEU A 368 -5.99 -16.08 18.08
CA LEU A 368 -5.81 -14.67 18.44
C LEU A 368 -7.15 -13.92 18.56
N CYS A 369 -8.28 -14.50 18.12
CA CYS A 369 -9.58 -13.82 18.21
C CYS A 369 -9.98 -13.47 19.65
N ASP A 370 -9.57 -14.28 20.65
CA ASP A 370 -9.81 -13.94 22.06
C ASP A 370 -8.97 -12.75 22.54
N ASP A 371 -7.75 -12.54 22.02
CA ASP A 371 -6.94 -11.35 22.34
C ASP A 371 -7.58 -10.04 21.82
N PHE A 372 -8.34 -10.12 20.72
CA PHE A 372 -9.13 -9.01 20.17
C PHE A 372 -10.55 -8.92 20.74
N ALA A 373 -10.99 -9.90 21.53
CA ALA A 373 -12.32 -9.91 22.13
C ALA A 373 -12.41 -9.03 23.40
N THR A 374 -11.77 -7.86 23.41
CA THR A 374 -11.85 -6.91 24.53
C THR A 374 -13.11 -6.04 24.43
N PRO A 375 -13.68 -5.58 25.56
CA PRO A 375 -14.83 -4.69 25.54
C PRO A 375 -14.59 -3.41 24.74
N GLU A 376 -13.37 -2.88 24.72
CA GLU A 376 -13.00 -1.62 24.06
C GLU A 376 -12.85 -1.80 22.55
N MET A 377 -12.27 -2.94 22.12
CA MET A 377 -12.10 -3.28 20.71
C MET A 377 -13.45 -3.50 20.01
N ILE A 378 -14.34 -4.25 20.66
CA ILE A 378 -15.66 -4.56 20.12
C ILE A 378 -16.54 -3.29 20.06
N ASP A 379 -16.48 -2.41 21.07
CA ASP A 379 -17.21 -1.14 21.08
C ASP A 379 -16.79 -0.23 19.92
N GLU A 380 -15.49 0.03 19.75
CA GLU A 380 -15.01 0.96 18.72
C GLU A 380 -15.24 0.40 17.30
N LEU A 381 -15.07 -0.91 17.08
CA LEU A 381 -15.44 -1.54 15.79
C LEU A 381 -16.95 -1.47 15.51
N ALA A 382 -17.79 -1.74 16.52
CA ALA A 382 -19.25 -1.65 16.38
C ALA A 382 -19.72 -0.21 16.15
N ALA A 383 -19.11 0.77 16.85
CA ALA A 383 -19.39 2.19 16.67
C ALA A 383 -19.07 2.67 15.25
N ILE A 384 -17.97 2.20 14.64
CA ILE A 384 -17.63 2.51 13.24
C ILE A 384 -18.73 2.03 12.28
N ALA A 385 -19.25 0.82 12.48
CA ALA A 385 -20.35 0.30 11.66
C ALA A 385 -21.65 1.11 11.90
N ILE A 386 -22.09 1.23 13.15
CA ILE A 386 -23.35 1.88 13.54
C ILE A 386 -23.39 3.34 13.09
N ALA A 387 -22.32 4.12 13.33
CA ALA A 387 -22.28 5.53 12.98
C ALA A 387 -22.33 5.75 11.45
N LYS A 388 -21.47 5.05 10.69
CA LYS A 388 -21.40 5.24 9.24
C LYS A 388 -22.68 4.76 8.53
N PHE A 389 -23.32 3.68 8.98
CA PHE A 389 -24.66 3.32 8.47
C PHE A 389 -25.72 4.39 8.79
N ALA A 390 -25.70 4.99 10.00
CA ALA A 390 -26.63 6.06 10.38
C ALA A 390 -26.39 7.38 9.63
N ASP A 391 -25.26 7.56 8.96
CA ASP A 391 -25.00 8.69 8.06
C ASP A 391 -25.47 8.42 6.63
N LEU A 392 -25.35 7.17 6.13
CA LEU A 392 -25.89 6.76 4.84
C LEU A 392 -27.42 6.95 4.76
N SER A 393 -28.13 6.80 5.88
CA SER A 393 -29.58 7.05 5.95
C SER A 393 -29.98 8.53 5.92
N LYS A 394 -29.01 9.47 5.83
CA LYS A 394 -29.25 10.93 5.79
C LYS A 394 -28.98 11.50 4.40
N GLU A 395 -27.85 11.14 3.77
CA GLU A 395 -27.47 11.60 2.42
C GLU A 395 -26.96 10.42 1.55
N PRO A 396 -27.84 9.63 0.92
CA PRO A 396 -27.46 8.37 0.28
C PRO A 396 -26.65 8.48 -1.04
N LEU A 397 -26.38 9.70 -1.54
CA LEU A 397 -25.86 9.93 -2.91
C LEU A 397 -24.54 10.71 -3.00
N ALA A 398 -23.88 11.03 -1.88
CA ALA A 398 -22.55 11.65 -1.92
C ALA A 398 -21.47 10.65 -2.38
N GLN A 399 -20.53 11.09 -3.23
CA GLN A 399 -19.52 10.21 -3.83
C GLN A 399 -18.53 9.66 -2.77
N ASP A 400 -18.30 10.41 -1.68
CA ASP A 400 -17.50 10.01 -0.51
C ASP A 400 -18.10 8.84 0.30
N ASN A 401 -19.39 8.51 0.11
CA ASN A 401 -20.06 7.39 0.79
C ASN A 401 -19.48 6.02 0.40
N SER A 402 -18.79 5.94 -0.75
CA SER A 402 -18.06 4.72 -1.16
C SER A 402 -16.98 4.35 -0.14
N ASN A 403 -16.08 5.29 0.16
CA ASN A 403 -15.01 5.14 1.16
C ASN A 403 -15.55 4.89 2.57
N SER A 404 -16.73 5.45 2.91
CA SER A 404 -17.35 5.22 4.23
C SER A 404 -17.88 3.78 4.34
N LEU A 405 -18.59 3.27 3.31
CA LEU A 405 -19.07 1.89 3.19
C LEU A 405 -17.93 0.87 3.20
N ASP A 406 -16.83 1.12 2.50
CA ASP A 406 -15.67 0.22 2.52
C ASP A 406 -15.09 0.08 3.94
N THR A 407 -15.10 1.16 4.74
CA THR A 407 -14.70 1.08 6.16
C THR A 407 -15.68 0.22 6.97
N VAL A 408 -16.98 0.32 6.69
CA VAL A 408 -18.02 -0.48 7.37
C VAL A 408 -17.84 -1.96 7.05
N ILE A 409 -17.63 -2.32 5.78
CA ILE A 409 -17.38 -3.70 5.34
C ILE A 409 -16.13 -4.27 6.03
N LEU A 410 -15.05 -3.49 6.12
CA LEU A 410 -13.84 -3.88 6.85
C LEU A 410 -14.09 -4.09 8.35
N ALA A 411 -14.82 -3.19 9.01
CA ALA A 411 -15.12 -3.29 10.44
C ALA A 411 -16.04 -4.48 10.74
N LEU A 412 -17.08 -4.71 9.93
CA LEU A 412 -17.95 -5.88 10.03
C LEU A 412 -17.18 -7.19 9.79
N GLY A 413 -16.28 -7.23 8.80
CA GLY A 413 -15.43 -8.40 8.55
C GLY A 413 -14.53 -8.75 9.73
N ALA A 414 -13.92 -7.75 10.37
CA ALA A 414 -13.13 -7.95 11.58
C ALA A 414 -14.00 -8.44 12.76
N LEU A 415 -15.19 -7.85 12.95
CA LEU A 415 -16.15 -8.30 13.96
C LEU A 415 -16.61 -9.75 13.71
N ILE A 416 -16.92 -10.14 12.48
CA ILE A 416 -17.32 -11.52 12.12
C ILE A 416 -16.23 -12.51 12.53
N ASN A 417 -14.95 -12.24 12.21
CA ASN A 417 -13.84 -13.13 12.59
C ASN A 417 -13.73 -13.32 14.11
N VAL A 418 -13.81 -12.24 14.86
CA VAL A 418 -13.71 -12.27 16.33
C VAL A 418 -14.94 -12.95 16.93
N THR A 419 -16.15 -12.60 16.47
CA THR A 419 -17.44 -13.09 16.98
C THR A 419 -17.75 -14.55 16.63
N GLU A 420 -17.28 -15.06 15.49
CA GLU A 420 -17.49 -16.46 15.10
C GLU A 420 -16.66 -17.43 15.95
N GLN A 421 -15.46 -17.01 16.35
CA GLN A 421 -14.49 -17.83 17.07
C GLN A 421 -14.62 -17.62 18.59
N SER A 422 -14.60 -16.38 19.08
CA SER A 422 -14.62 -16.04 20.51
C SER A 422 -16.04 -16.04 21.11
N GLU A 423 -16.23 -16.79 22.20
CA GLU A 423 -17.44 -16.68 23.05
C GLU A 423 -17.43 -15.37 23.86
N THR A 424 -16.26 -14.89 24.29
CA THR A 424 -16.09 -13.62 25.00
C THR A 424 -16.65 -12.46 24.19
N SER A 425 -16.37 -12.43 22.88
CA SER A 425 -16.94 -11.45 21.94
C SER A 425 -18.47 -11.51 21.90
N ARG A 426 -19.04 -12.71 21.75
CA ARG A 426 -20.50 -12.91 21.71
C ARG A 426 -21.19 -12.44 23.00
N ILE A 427 -20.55 -12.62 24.15
CA ILE A 427 -21.04 -12.12 25.45
C ILE A 427 -20.97 -10.59 25.53
N ILE A 428 -19.89 -9.95 25.05
CA ILE A 428 -19.76 -8.48 25.07
C ILE A 428 -20.90 -7.80 24.32
N PHE A 429 -21.31 -8.32 23.16
CA PHE A 429 -22.41 -7.77 22.36
C PHE A 429 -23.77 -7.72 23.09
N LEU A 430 -23.98 -8.58 24.10
CA LEU A 430 -25.20 -8.65 24.90
C LEU A 430 -25.23 -7.66 26.07
N ASN A 431 -24.08 -7.20 26.53
CA ASN A 431 -23.98 -6.37 27.73
C ASN A 431 -24.41 -4.92 27.43
N PRO A 432 -25.49 -4.40 28.04
CA PRO A 432 -25.89 -3.00 27.87
C PRO A 432 -24.91 -2.10 28.63
N ARG A 433 -24.53 -0.95 28.04
CA ARG A 433 -23.62 0.02 28.65
C ARG A 433 -24.34 1.30 29.01
N ASN A 434 -24.16 1.80 30.24
CA ASN A 434 -24.52 3.16 30.67
C ASN A 434 -25.90 3.65 30.18
N SER A 435 -26.95 2.86 30.46
CA SER A 435 -28.35 3.11 30.07
C SER A 435 -28.67 3.08 28.56
N SER A 436 -27.70 2.76 27.70
CA SER A 436 -27.92 2.48 26.27
C SER A 436 -28.26 1.00 26.04
N PRO A 437 -28.97 0.66 24.94
CA PRO A 437 -29.22 -0.73 24.56
C PRO A 437 -27.92 -1.51 24.26
N SER A 438 -28.01 -2.85 24.36
CA SER A 438 -26.98 -3.80 23.93
C SER A 438 -26.48 -3.48 22.51
N LEU A 439 -25.21 -3.77 22.20
CA LEU A 439 -24.69 -3.63 20.83
C LEU A 439 -25.50 -4.52 19.87
N LEU A 440 -25.91 -5.72 20.30
CA LEU A 440 -26.84 -6.58 19.56
C LEU A 440 -28.16 -5.86 19.27
N GLY A 441 -28.77 -5.21 20.26
CA GLY A 441 -30.01 -4.44 20.09
C GLY A 441 -29.86 -3.29 19.10
N GLN A 442 -28.75 -2.57 19.13
CA GLN A 442 -28.44 -1.48 18.19
C GLN A 442 -28.28 -2.01 16.75
N LEU A 443 -27.52 -3.10 16.56
CA LEU A 443 -27.34 -3.73 15.25
C LEU A 443 -28.62 -4.39 14.71
N LEU A 444 -29.49 -4.93 15.58
CA LEU A 444 -30.80 -5.46 15.20
C LEU A 444 -31.76 -4.36 14.76
N GLN A 445 -31.80 -3.23 15.47
CA GLN A 445 -32.58 -2.06 15.05
C GLN A 445 -32.09 -1.53 13.70
N LEU A 446 -30.76 -1.47 13.52
CA LEU A 446 -30.15 -1.01 12.28
C LEU A 446 -30.48 -1.93 11.09
N PHE A 447 -30.40 -3.25 11.29
CA PHE A 447 -30.76 -4.25 10.29
C PHE A 447 -32.25 -4.13 9.89
N LEU A 448 -33.15 -4.00 10.87
CA LEU A 448 -34.59 -3.82 10.65
C LEU A 448 -34.93 -2.60 9.78
N VAL A 449 -34.23 -1.48 9.96
CA VAL A 449 -34.50 -0.23 9.20
C VAL A 449 -34.16 -0.38 7.72
N HIS A 450 -33.22 -1.26 7.37
CA HIS A 450 -32.64 -1.33 6.02
C HIS A 450 -33.00 -2.61 5.24
N VAL A 451 -33.34 -3.72 5.91
CA VAL A 451 -33.57 -5.02 5.25
C VAL A 451 -34.63 -4.97 4.15
N ASP A 452 -35.77 -4.32 4.42
CA ASP A 452 -36.87 -4.18 3.44
C ASP A 452 -36.51 -3.27 2.24
N SER A 453 -35.48 -2.41 2.40
CA SER A 453 -35.01 -1.47 1.37
C SER A 453 -34.00 -2.07 0.38
N THR A 454 -33.55 -3.31 0.60
CA THR A 454 -32.51 -3.95 -0.22
C THR A 454 -32.99 -4.44 -1.61
N SER A 455 -34.30 -4.43 -1.86
CA SER A 455 -34.95 -5.25 -2.89
C SER A 455 -34.66 -4.90 -4.36
N GLU A 456 -34.28 -3.66 -4.70
CA GLU A 456 -34.00 -3.25 -6.09
C GLU A 456 -32.75 -2.33 -6.23
N ALA A 457 -31.55 -2.88 -6.01
CA ALA A 457 -30.30 -2.15 -6.20
C ALA A 457 -29.96 -1.89 -7.68
N HIS A 458 -30.34 -0.72 -8.22
CA HIS A 458 -30.09 -0.30 -9.61
C HIS A 458 -28.86 0.62 -9.79
N SER A 459 -28.09 0.87 -8.73
CA SER A 459 -26.91 1.76 -8.75
C SER A 459 -25.74 1.18 -7.96
N VAL A 460 -24.51 1.58 -8.28
CA VAL A 460 -23.29 1.11 -7.57
C VAL A 460 -23.34 1.42 -6.06
N PRO A 461 -23.76 2.62 -5.60
CA PRO A 461 -23.94 2.87 -4.16
C PRO A 461 -24.96 1.95 -3.49
N ALA A 462 -26.08 1.63 -4.16
CA ALA A 462 -27.07 0.70 -3.64
C ALA A 462 -26.52 -0.74 -3.55
N VAL A 463 -25.69 -1.15 -4.51
CA VAL A 463 -24.98 -2.44 -4.46
C VAL A 463 -23.98 -2.49 -3.29
N HIS A 464 -23.15 -1.45 -3.09
CA HIS A 464 -22.24 -1.40 -1.93
C HIS A 464 -23.00 -1.38 -0.59
N HIS A 465 -24.15 -0.70 -0.51
CA HIS A 465 -25.02 -0.74 0.67
C HIS A 465 -25.58 -2.14 0.93
N ASN A 466 -26.11 -2.82 -0.10
CA ASN A 466 -26.59 -4.20 0.01
C ASN A 466 -25.47 -5.17 0.43
N VAL A 467 -24.23 -4.98 -0.05
CA VAL A 467 -23.08 -5.77 0.40
C VAL A 467 -22.78 -5.55 1.88
N ALA A 468 -22.75 -4.29 2.36
CA ALA A 468 -22.56 -4.00 3.77
C ALA A 468 -23.71 -4.58 4.64
N MET A 469 -24.95 -4.53 4.16
CA MET A 469 -26.10 -5.18 4.81
C MET A 469 -25.99 -6.71 4.85
N GLY A 470 -25.40 -7.33 3.83
CA GLY A 470 -25.05 -8.75 3.83
C GLY A 470 -24.05 -9.09 4.95
N TYR A 471 -22.96 -8.32 5.06
CA TYR A 471 -22.00 -8.47 6.17
C TYR A 471 -22.65 -8.24 7.55
N LEU A 472 -23.58 -7.29 7.69
CA LEU A 472 -24.33 -7.07 8.93
C LEU A 472 -25.20 -8.30 9.30
N ALA A 473 -25.88 -8.90 8.32
CA ALA A 473 -26.64 -10.13 8.51
C ALA A 473 -25.75 -11.31 8.92
N VAL A 474 -24.55 -11.44 8.34
CA VAL A 474 -23.56 -12.46 8.73
C VAL A 474 -23.08 -12.25 10.16
N LEU A 475 -22.83 -11.02 10.60
CA LEU A 475 -22.47 -10.73 11.99
C LEU A 475 -23.59 -11.10 12.97
N LEU A 476 -24.84 -10.75 12.66
CA LEU A 476 -26.01 -11.14 13.47
C LEU A 476 -26.19 -12.66 13.53
N LEU A 477 -25.88 -13.38 12.45
CA LEU A 477 -25.88 -14.85 12.41
C LEU A 477 -24.72 -15.46 13.22
N ALA A 478 -23.54 -14.84 13.21
CA ALA A 478 -22.39 -15.25 14.05
C ALA A 478 -22.69 -15.05 15.56
N LEU A 479 -23.33 -13.94 15.92
CA LEU A 479 -23.82 -13.70 17.29
C LEU A 479 -24.80 -14.80 17.73
N CYS A 480 -25.63 -15.30 16.82
CA CYS A 480 -26.58 -16.39 17.08
C CYS A 480 -25.91 -17.75 17.41
N LEU A 481 -24.59 -17.90 17.37
CA LEU A 481 -23.94 -19.07 17.97
C LEU A 481 -24.22 -19.14 19.49
N ASN A 482 -24.28 -17.98 20.17
CA ASN A 482 -24.68 -17.88 21.57
C ASN A 482 -26.21 -18.03 21.73
N SER A 483 -26.65 -18.76 22.77
CA SER A 483 -28.08 -19.04 23.02
C SER A 483 -28.88 -17.83 23.49
N SER A 484 -28.27 -16.94 24.28
CA SER A 484 -28.91 -15.71 24.78
C SER A 484 -29.10 -14.70 23.65
N ALA A 485 -28.11 -14.57 22.77
CA ALA A 485 -28.23 -13.80 21.54
C ALA A 485 -29.39 -14.29 20.66
N ARG A 486 -29.52 -15.60 20.44
CA ARG A 486 -30.68 -16.17 19.72
C ARG A 486 -32.01 -15.86 20.39
N ALA A 487 -32.07 -15.87 21.72
CA ALA A 487 -33.29 -15.51 22.44
C ALA A 487 -33.65 -14.03 22.26
N GLU A 488 -32.67 -13.12 22.28
CA GLU A 488 -32.85 -11.69 22.02
C GLU A 488 -33.29 -11.42 20.56
N VAL A 489 -32.66 -12.09 19.59
CA VAL A 489 -33.02 -12.02 18.16
C VAL A 489 -34.46 -12.51 17.92
N LYS A 490 -34.84 -13.69 18.44
CA LYS A 490 -36.21 -14.24 18.33
C LYS A 490 -37.25 -13.42 19.10
N LYS A 491 -36.85 -12.63 20.10
CA LYS A 491 -37.72 -11.68 20.82
C LYS A 491 -37.93 -10.39 20.03
N SER A 492 -36.86 -9.73 19.60
CA SER A 492 -36.89 -8.41 18.96
C SER A 492 -37.53 -8.43 17.56
N LEU A 493 -37.47 -9.56 16.87
CA LEU A 493 -37.97 -9.73 15.50
C LEU A 493 -39.21 -10.62 15.40
N HIS A 494 -39.79 -11.02 16.55
CA HIS A 494 -40.80 -12.09 16.65
C HIS A 494 -40.30 -13.44 16.06
N SER A 495 -41.21 -14.42 15.93
CA SER A 495 -40.91 -15.79 15.49
C SER A 495 -40.31 -15.95 14.08
N ARG A 496 -40.24 -14.87 13.27
CA ARG A 496 -39.63 -14.88 11.93
C ARG A 496 -38.25 -14.23 11.87
N GLY A 497 -37.69 -13.77 13.00
CA GLY A 497 -36.42 -13.05 13.01
C GLY A 497 -35.22 -13.78 12.46
N LEU A 498 -34.96 -14.97 13.00
CA LEU A 498 -33.80 -15.76 12.59
C LEU A 498 -33.94 -16.22 11.12
N SER A 499 -35.17 -16.50 10.65
CA SER A 499 -35.40 -16.83 9.25
C SER A 499 -35.24 -15.65 8.28
N VAL A 500 -35.51 -14.41 8.69
CA VAL A 500 -35.17 -13.22 7.88
C VAL A 500 -33.65 -13.06 7.78
N ILE A 501 -32.93 -13.09 8.91
CA ILE A 501 -31.46 -12.99 8.93
C ILE A 501 -30.82 -14.11 8.09
N MET A 502 -31.27 -15.35 8.25
CA MET A 502 -30.80 -16.48 7.44
C MET A 502 -31.12 -16.31 5.95
N SER A 503 -32.32 -15.83 5.59
CA SER A 503 -32.67 -15.57 4.19
C SER A 503 -31.73 -14.53 3.56
N THR A 504 -31.46 -13.42 4.25
CA THR A 504 -30.52 -12.39 3.77
C THR A 504 -29.09 -12.94 3.63
N VAL A 505 -28.62 -13.77 4.57
CA VAL A 505 -27.31 -14.42 4.49
C VAL A 505 -27.23 -15.44 3.35
N GLU A 506 -28.30 -16.22 3.12
CA GLU A 506 -28.37 -17.21 2.04
C GLU A 506 -28.46 -16.54 0.65
N GLU A 507 -29.11 -15.38 0.54
CA GLU A 507 -29.12 -14.54 -0.66
C GLU A 507 -27.74 -13.91 -0.91
N PHE A 508 -27.12 -13.30 0.10
CA PHE A 508 -25.78 -12.72 0.02
C PHE A 508 -24.72 -13.74 -0.40
N LEU A 509 -24.82 -14.98 0.12
CA LEU A 509 -23.97 -16.11 -0.25
C LEU A 509 -24.23 -16.62 -1.69
N GLN A 510 -25.44 -16.48 -2.23
CA GLN A 510 -25.70 -16.74 -3.65
C GLN A 510 -25.11 -15.64 -4.54
N TYR A 511 -25.26 -14.38 -4.13
CA TYR A 511 -24.74 -13.20 -4.83
C TYR A 511 -23.21 -13.23 -4.98
N HIS A 512 -22.46 -13.48 -3.89
CA HIS A 512 -20.99 -13.57 -3.98
C HIS A 512 -20.50 -14.78 -4.79
N ARG A 513 -21.15 -15.95 -4.73
CA ARG A 513 -20.83 -17.08 -5.63
C ARG A 513 -21.03 -16.73 -7.10
N LYS A 514 -22.09 -16.00 -7.44
CA LYS A 514 -22.34 -15.57 -8.82
C LYS A 514 -21.23 -14.64 -9.31
N ILE A 515 -20.80 -13.68 -8.49
CA ILE A 515 -19.65 -12.79 -8.80
C ILE A 515 -18.37 -13.60 -8.99
N GLU A 516 -18.07 -14.56 -8.10
CA GLU A 516 -16.88 -15.42 -8.22
C GLU A 516 -16.88 -16.23 -9.54
N GLN A 517 -18.05 -16.69 -9.98
CA GLN A 517 -18.24 -17.39 -11.27
C GLN A 517 -18.10 -16.45 -12.48
N GLU A 518 -18.60 -15.22 -12.40
CA GLU A 518 -18.51 -14.22 -13.48
C GLU A 518 -17.09 -13.62 -13.61
N LEU A 519 -16.29 -13.64 -12.53
CA LEU A 519 -14.91 -13.14 -12.51
C LEU A 519 -13.83 -14.16 -12.91
N GLN A 520 -14.13 -15.46 -12.96
CA GLN A 520 -13.18 -16.50 -13.38
C GLN A 520 -13.33 -16.83 -14.89
N PRO A 521 -12.38 -16.45 -15.78
CA PRO A 521 -12.53 -16.66 -17.23
C PRO A 521 -12.30 -18.11 -17.69
N LEU A 522 -11.80 -18.97 -16.81
CA LEU A 522 -11.37 -20.35 -17.05
C LEU A 522 -11.58 -21.15 -15.74
N PRO A 523 -11.88 -22.46 -15.81
CA PRO A 523 -12.01 -23.32 -14.63
C PRO A 523 -10.63 -23.63 -14.04
N ALA A 524 -10.08 -22.68 -13.29
CA ALA A 524 -8.93 -22.93 -12.43
C ALA A 524 -9.36 -23.85 -11.28
N GLN A 525 -8.61 -24.94 -11.04
CA GLN A 525 -8.75 -25.72 -9.81
C GLN A 525 -8.05 -24.99 -8.65
N GLY A 526 -8.63 -23.85 -8.25
CA GLY A 526 -8.41 -23.24 -6.94
C GLY A 526 -9.63 -23.51 -6.07
N ASP A 527 -9.42 -23.75 -4.78
CA ASP A 527 -10.52 -24.02 -3.85
C ASP A 527 -11.54 -22.89 -3.84
N SER A 528 -12.83 -23.22 -3.75
CA SER A 528 -13.90 -22.24 -3.57
C SER A 528 -13.56 -21.34 -2.39
N SER A 529 -13.51 -20.02 -2.60
CA SER A 529 -12.88 -19.09 -1.65
C SER A 529 -13.29 -19.36 -0.20
N GLY A 530 -12.31 -19.41 0.71
CA GLY A 530 -12.52 -19.95 2.07
C GLY A 530 -13.65 -19.29 2.86
N PHE A 531 -13.98 -18.03 2.53
CA PHE A 531 -15.17 -17.33 3.01
C PHE A 531 -16.49 -18.07 2.69
N HIS A 532 -16.67 -18.59 1.48
CA HIS A 532 -17.87 -19.34 1.09
C HIS A 532 -18.02 -20.66 1.86
N ILE A 533 -16.93 -21.38 2.13
CA ILE A 533 -16.94 -22.61 2.95
C ILE A 533 -17.26 -22.26 4.40
N ARG A 534 -16.60 -21.24 4.96
CA ARG A 534 -16.78 -20.78 6.34
C ARG A 534 -18.19 -20.23 6.60
N LEU A 535 -18.78 -19.54 5.63
CA LEU A 535 -20.17 -19.08 5.72
C LEU A 535 -21.19 -20.23 5.55
N GLN A 536 -20.90 -21.25 4.73
CA GLN A 536 -21.69 -22.49 4.71
C GLN A 536 -21.66 -23.21 6.07
N ASP A 537 -20.48 -23.34 6.70
CA ASP A 537 -20.33 -23.94 8.03
C ASP A 537 -21.14 -23.16 9.08
N LEU A 538 -21.07 -21.82 9.10
CA LEU A 538 -21.83 -21.00 10.02
C LEU A 538 -23.36 -21.23 9.88
N ILE A 539 -23.88 -21.23 8.64
CA ILE A 539 -25.30 -21.53 8.37
C ILE A 539 -25.66 -22.95 8.84
N GLY A 540 -24.79 -23.93 8.56
CA GLY A 540 -24.96 -25.32 8.99
C GLY A 540 -25.01 -25.47 10.51
N ARG A 541 -24.09 -24.82 11.24
CA ARG A 541 -24.02 -24.81 12.70
C ARG A 541 -25.26 -24.19 13.32
N ILE A 542 -25.77 -23.08 12.79
CA ILE A 542 -27.02 -22.46 13.26
C ILE A 542 -28.23 -23.39 13.04
N ARG A 543 -28.34 -24.03 11.87
CA ARG A 543 -29.40 -25.01 11.55
C ARG A 543 -29.36 -26.28 12.40
N LEU A 544 -28.24 -26.60 13.04
CA LEU A 544 -28.08 -27.75 13.94
C LEU A 544 -28.41 -27.45 15.41
N ILE A 545 -28.58 -26.16 15.78
CA ILE A 545 -28.83 -25.73 17.16
C ILE A 545 -30.16 -24.97 17.33
N GLU A 546 -30.94 -24.78 16.26
CA GLU A 546 -32.32 -24.28 16.27
C GLU A 546 -33.35 -25.39 16.58
#